data_AF-A0A1E3IIK2-F1
#
_entry.id   AF-A0A1E3IIK2-F1
#
_cell.length_a   1.000
_cell.length_b   1.000
_cell.length_c   1.000
_cell.angle_alpha   90.00
_cell.angle_beta   90.00
_cell.angle_gamma   90.00
#
_symmetry.space_group_name_H-M   'P 1'
#
loop_
_entity.id
_entity.type
_entity.pdbx_description
1 polymer ?
#
loop_
_entity_poly.entity_id
_entity_poly.type
_entity_poly.pdbx_seq_one_letter_code
_entity_poly.pdbx_strand_id
1 'polypeptide(L)'
;MLRASRAVFSALKSSTNLTGLTVHPDPLPALTAIYSNTLTSLGTLPPTSVYRQATEAVTKHRLDVVQKAQGDVEKVEKELGKMVELLIEEGKGEEGLVVKIKEWKSWEPLSEEPQPSQWRYFEPLSDDA
;
A
#
# COMPACT_ATOMS: atom_id res chain seq x y z
N MET A 1 -16.88 -43.58 24.57
CA MET A 1 -16.80 -43.18 23.15
C MET A 1 -15.97 -41.90 23.06
N LEU A 2 -14.72 -41.99 22.62
CA LEU A 2 -13.85 -40.81 22.43
C LEU A 2 -14.06 -40.29 21.01
N ARG A 3 -14.78 -39.18 20.87
CA ARG A 3 -14.96 -38.50 19.59
C ARG A 3 -13.67 -37.74 19.32
N ALA A 4 -12.78 -38.33 18.52
CA ALA A 4 -11.57 -37.65 18.07
C ALA A 4 -11.98 -36.44 17.23
N SER A 5 -11.87 -35.25 17.82
CA SER A 5 -11.99 -33.98 17.11
C SER A 5 -10.83 -33.91 16.11
N ARG A 6 -11.08 -34.29 14.86
CA ARG A 6 -10.09 -34.15 13.79
C ARG A 6 -9.79 -32.67 13.64
N ALA A 7 -8.55 -32.28 13.95
CA ALA A 7 -8.08 -30.92 13.72
C ALA A 7 -8.27 -30.60 12.23
N VAL A 8 -9.06 -29.57 11.94
CA VAL A 8 -9.20 -29.04 10.59
C VAL A 8 -7.92 -28.26 10.33
N PHE A 9 -6.92 -28.90 9.72
CA PHE A 9 -5.80 -28.19 9.14
C PHE A 9 -6.34 -27.46 7.91
N SER A 10 -6.41 -26.13 7.98
CA SER A 10 -6.50 -25.33 6.75
C SER A 10 -5.18 -25.55 5.98
N ALA A 11 -5.25 -25.54 4.65
CA ALA A 11 -4.05 -25.68 3.83
C ALA A 11 -3.15 -24.46 4.06
N LEU A 12 -2.18 -24.60 4.96
CA LEU A 12 -1.17 -23.59 5.23
C LEU A 12 -0.22 -23.53 4.03
N LYS A 13 -0.03 -22.32 3.49
CA LYS A 13 0.93 -22.05 2.42
C LYS A 13 2.34 -22.40 2.94
N SER A 14 3.04 -23.31 2.26
CA SER A 14 4.35 -23.80 2.73
C SER A 14 5.47 -22.76 2.53
N SER A 15 5.39 -21.96 1.47
CA SER A 15 6.33 -20.89 1.16
C SER A 15 5.67 -19.87 0.22
N THR A 16 6.21 -18.66 0.19
CA THR A 16 5.81 -17.58 -0.73
C THR A 16 6.54 -17.64 -2.08
N ASN A 17 7.53 -18.53 -2.22
CA ASN A 17 8.48 -18.61 -3.34
C ASN A 17 9.26 -17.31 -3.61
N LEU A 18 9.30 -16.39 -2.65
CA LEU A 18 10.10 -15.17 -2.69
C LEU A 18 11.12 -15.20 -1.55
N THR A 19 12.37 -14.84 -1.85
CA THR A 19 13.42 -14.76 -0.84
C THR A 19 13.16 -13.63 0.14
N GLY A 20 13.35 -13.89 1.44
CA GLY A 20 13.17 -12.88 2.50
C GLY A 20 11.71 -12.57 2.86
N LEU A 21 10.71 -13.16 2.18
CA LEU A 21 9.30 -12.96 2.49
C LEU A 21 8.73 -14.21 3.18
N THR A 22 8.47 -14.13 4.47
CA THR A 22 7.90 -15.24 5.25
C THR A 22 6.38 -15.31 5.06
N VAL A 23 5.83 -16.52 5.16
CA VAL A 23 4.37 -16.74 5.12
C VAL A 23 3.76 -16.18 6.41
N HIS A 24 2.69 -15.41 6.27
CA HIS A 24 1.98 -14.86 7.42
C HIS A 24 0.89 -15.84 7.89
N PRO A 25 0.78 -16.14 9.20
CA PRO A 25 -0.17 -17.14 9.71
C PRO A 25 -1.64 -16.71 9.55
N ASP A 26 -1.94 -15.41 9.67
CA ASP A 26 -3.29 -14.87 9.52
C ASP A 26 -3.29 -13.49 8.83
N PRO A 27 -3.21 -13.43 7.48
CA PRO A 27 -2.93 -12.20 6.75
C PRO A 27 -4.11 -11.22 6.67
N LEU A 28 -5.36 -11.70 6.67
CA LEU A 28 -6.53 -10.85 6.40
C LEU A 28 -6.85 -9.86 7.53
N PRO A 29 -6.83 -10.27 8.82
CA PRO A 29 -6.99 -9.33 9.93
C PRO A 29 -5.84 -8.33 10.00
N ALA A 30 -4.61 -8.78 9.71
CA ALA A 30 -3.45 -7.90 9.65
C ALA A 30 -3.61 -6.81 8.57
N LEU A 31 -4.01 -7.18 7.35
CA LEU A 31 -4.31 -6.23 6.28
C LEU A 31 -5.42 -5.25 6.66
N THR A 32 -6.50 -5.75 7.28
CA THR A 32 -7.62 -4.92 7.73
C THR A 32 -7.16 -3.87 8.75
N ALA A 33 -6.31 -4.27 9.71
CA ALA A 33 -5.74 -3.36 10.70
C ALA A 33 -4.84 -2.30 10.05
N ILE A 34 -3.91 -2.72 9.18
CA ILE A 34 -2.99 -1.82 8.47
C ILE A 34 -3.76 -0.79 7.63
N TYR A 35 -4.75 -1.21 6.85
CA TYR A 35 -5.54 -0.29 6.04
C TYR A 35 -6.39 0.66 6.89
N SER A 36 -6.96 0.21 8.00
CA SER A 36 -7.72 1.06 8.91
C SER A 36 -6.84 2.12 9.57
N ASN A 37 -5.64 1.72 10.00
CA ASN A 37 -4.63 2.63 10.55
C ASN A 37 -4.14 3.64 9.51
N THR A 38 -3.90 3.18 8.27
CA THR A 38 -3.50 4.03 7.14
C THR A 38 -4.58 5.08 6.86
N LEU A 39 -5.86 4.70 6.77
CA LEU A 39 -6.97 5.62 6.55
C LEU A 39 -7.10 6.64 7.69
N THR A 40 -6.88 6.22 8.93
CA THR A 40 -6.88 7.12 10.09
C THR A 40 -5.75 8.14 9.99
N SER A 41 -4.55 7.70 9.59
CA SER A 41 -3.37 8.55 9.44
C SER A 41 -3.53 9.55 8.29
N LEU A 42 -4.08 9.11 7.16
CA LEU A 42 -4.41 9.97 6.01
C LEU A 42 -5.44 11.05 6.35
N GLY A 43 -6.32 10.79 7.32
CA GLY A 43 -7.27 11.78 7.84
C GLY A 43 -6.60 13.05 8.41
N THR A 44 -5.32 12.98 8.78
CA THR A 44 -4.56 14.13 9.29
C THR A 44 -4.04 15.06 8.18
N LEU A 45 -4.02 14.60 6.93
CA LEU A 45 -3.55 15.36 5.77
C LEU A 45 -4.69 16.24 5.20
N PRO A 46 -4.41 17.34 4.48
CA PRO A 46 -5.46 18.15 3.87
C PRO A 46 -6.21 17.38 2.76
N PRO A 47 -7.54 17.53 2.63
CA PRO A 47 -8.35 16.83 1.61
C PRO A 47 -8.01 17.27 0.17
N THR A 48 -7.39 18.42 -0.01
CA THR A 48 -6.94 18.94 -1.31
C THR A 48 -5.69 18.24 -1.82
N SER A 49 -4.96 17.50 -0.96
CA SER A 49 -3.77 16.76 -1.37
C SER A 49 -4.14 15.62 -2.33
N VAL A 50 -3.54 15.63 -3.52
CA VAL A 50 -3.72 14.57 -4.53
C VAL A 50 -3.25 13.23 -3.98
N TYR A 51 -2.15 13.22 -3.22
CA TYR A 51 -1.64 12.02 -2.55
C TYR A 51 -2.70 11.42 -1.62
N ARG A 52 -3.31 12.24 -0.76
CA ARG A 52 -4.36 11.78 0.16
C ARG A 52 -5.52 11.14 -0.62
N GLN A 53 -6.02 11.81 -1.67
CA GLN A 53 -7.14 11.32 -2.47
C GLN A 53 -6.81 9.98 -3.15
N ALA A 54 -5.64 9.87 -3.76
CA ALA A 54 -5.19 8.66 -4.44
C ALA A 54 -5.02 7.49 -3.45
N THR A 55 -4.29 7.70 -2.35
CA THR A 55 -4.04 6.65 -1.36
C THR A 55 -5.34 6.23 -0.66
N GLU A 56 -6.24 7.16 -0.34
CA GLU A 56 -7.55 6.82 0.22
C GLU A 56 -8.37 5.94 -0.74
N ALA A 57 -8.42 6.28 -2.03
CA ALA A 57 -9.17 5.51 -3.03
C ALA A 57 -8.62 4.07 -3.15
N VAL A 58 -7.30 3.93 -3.25
CA VAL A 58 -6.63 2.62 -3.34
C VAL A 58 -6.84 1.81 -2.07
N THR A 59 -6.68 2.42 -0.89
CA THR A 59 -6.79 1.73 0.40
C THR A 59 -8.23 1.29 0.65
N LYS A 60 -9.22 2.14 0.36
CA LYS A 60 -10.65 1.79 0.46
C LYS A 60 -11.02 0.65 -0.48
N HIS A 61 -10.53 0.67 -1.72
CA HIS A 61 -10.78 -0.41 -2.67
C HIS A 61 -10.20 -1.75 -2.18
N ARG A 62 -8.95 -1.76 -1.71
CA ARG A 62 -8.31 -2.97 -1.16
C ARG A 62 -9.03 -3.48 0.08
N LEU A 63 -9.44 -2.59 0.97
CA LEU A 63 -10.19 -2.93 2.17
C LEU A 63 -11.55 -3.56 1.83
N ASP A 64 -12.26 -3.02 0.84
CA ASP A 64 -13.52 -3.58 0.34
C ASP A 64 -13.34 -5.00 -0.23
N VAL A 65 -12.27 -5.24 -1.00
CA VAL A 65 -11.95 -6.58 -1.51
C VAL A 65 -11.66 -7.56 -0.37
N VAL A 66 -10.88 -7.15 0.64
CA VAL A 66 -10.59 -7.97 1.83
C VAL A 66 -11.86 -8.30 2.62
N GLN A 67 -12.78 -7.33 2.79
CA GLN A 67 -14.06 -7.54 3.48
C GLN A 67 -14.99 -8.48 2.70
N LYS A 68 -15.05 -8.34 1.36
CA LYS A 68 -15.86 -9.20 0.48
C LYS A 68 -15.40 -10.65 0.46
N ALA A 69 -14.11 -10.90 0.70
CA ALA A 69 -13.56 -12.26 0.64
C ALA A 69 -13.96 -13.16 1.82
N GLN A 70 -14.51 -12.61 2.92
CA GLN A 70 -15.05 -13.38 4.06
C GLN A 70 -14.10 -14.46 4.60
N GLY A 71 -12.80 -14.16 4.68
CA GLY A 71 -11.78 -15.09 5.20
C GLY A 71 -11.08 -15.94 4.13
N ASP A 72 -11.44 -15.81 2.86
CA ASP A 72 -10.83 -16.55 1.75
C ASP A 72 -9.64 -15.79 1.14
N VAL A 73 -8.43 -16.25 1.42
CA VAL A 73 -7.18 -15.62 0.95
C VAL A 73 -7.04 -15.70 -0.57
N GLU A 74 -7.39 -16.83 -1.19
CA GLU A 74 -7.19 -17.04 -2.63
C GLU A 74 -8.05 -16.09 -3.47
N LYS A 75 -9.27 -15.79 -2.99
CA LYS A 75 -10.13 -14.78 -3.63
C LYS A 75 -9.49 -13.40 -3.60
N VAL A 76 -8.92 -12.99 -2.46
CA VAL A 76 -8.23 -11.70 -2.36
C VAL A 76 -7.06 -11.63 -3.33
N GLU A 77 -6.23 -12.67 -3.38
CA GLU A 77 -5.07 -12.71 -4.28
C GLU A 77 -5.48 -12.66 -5.75
N LYS A 78 -6.57 -13.36 -6.12
CA LYS A 78 -7.09 -13.38 -7.48
C LYS A 78 -7.67 -12.02 -7.91
N GLU A 79 -8.45 -11.38 -7.05
CA GLU A 79 -9.07 -10.09 -7.35
C GLU A 79 -8.03 -8.95 -7.40
N LEU A 80 -7.06 -8.93 -6.48
CA LEU A 80 -6.02 -7.91 -6.45
C LEU A 80 -4.82 -8.22 -7.36
N GLY A 81 -4.74 -9.45 -7.91
CA GLY A 81 -3.63 -9.92 -8.75
C GLY A 81 -2.27 -9.94 -8.05
N LYS A 82 -2.26 -9.99 -6.70
CA LYS A 82 -1.06 -9.91 -5.87
C LYS A 82 -1.17 -10.83 -4.67
N MET A 83 -0.03 -11.35 -4.24
CA MET A 83 0.09 -12.18 -3.04
C MET A 83 -0.14 -11.37 -1.76
N VAL A 84 -0.84 -11.93 -0.78
CA VAL A 84 -1.24 -11.19 0.43
C VAL A 84 -0.06 -10.73 1.29
N GLU A 85 1.01 -11.51 1.38
CA GLU A 85 2.20 -11.12 2.15
C GLU A 85 2.88 -9.88 1.57
N LEU A 86 2.88 -9.74 0.24
CA LEU A 86 3.40 -8.54 -0.42
C LEU A 86 2.51 -7.32 -0.15
N LEU A 87 1.19 -7.51 -0.09
CA LEU A 87 0.25 -6.45 0.26
C LEU A 87 0.43 -5.96 1.70
N ILE A 88 0.81 -6.85 2.62
CA ILE A 88 1.13 -6.48 4.01
C ILE A 88 2.37 -5.60 4.04
N GLU A 89 3.45 -6.00 3.36
CA GLU A 89 4.67 -5.20 3.29
C GLU A 89 4.46 -3.86 2.58
N GLU A 90 3.67 -3.84 1.50
CA GLU A 90 3.26 -2.60 0.81
C GLU A 90 2.45 -1.69 1.76
N GLY A 91 1.52 -2.26 2.52
CA GLY A 91 0.72 -1.52 3.51
C GLY A 91 1.56 -0.91 4.63
N LYS A 92 2.51 -1.66 5.20
CA LYS A 92 3.46 -1.13 6.20
C LYS A 92 4.35 -0.03 5.62
N GLY A 93 4.79 -0.19 4.37
CA GLY A 93 5.53 0.83 3.66
C GLY A 93 4.73 2.11 3.51
N GLU A 94 3.45 1.99 3.17
CA GLU A 94 2.53 3.12 3.04
C GLU A 94 2.27 3.80 4.40
N GLU A 95 2.06 3.05 5.48
CA GLU A 95 1.94 3.61 6.84
C GLU A 95 3.17 4.47 7.20
N GLY A 96 4.37 3.96 6.92
CA GLY A 96 5.62 4.71 7.11
C GLY A 96 5.76 5.92 6.19
N LEU A 97 5.26 5.83 4.95
CA LEU A 97 5.28 6.92 3.99
C LEU A 97 4.35 8.06 4.41
N VAL A 98 3.15 7.75 4.93
CA VAL A 98 2.21 8.78 5.42
C VAL A 98 2.83 9.64 6.52
N VAL A 99 3.59 9.02 7.44
CA VAL A 99 4.33 9.76 8.48
C VAL A 99 5.33 10.74 7.88
N LYS A 100 6.08 10.31 6.85
CA LYS A 100 7.05 11.17 6.16
C LYS A 100 6.39 12.26 5.34
N ILE A 101 5.31 11.96 4.65
CA ILE A 101 4.57 12.94 3.85
C ILE A 101 3.97 14.03 4.73
N LYS A 102 3.55 13.69 5.95
CA LYS A 102 3.13 14.67 6.94
C LYS A 102 4.23 15.68 7.29
N GLU A 103 5.48 15.22 7.34
CA GLU A 103 6.67 16.06 7.59
C GLU A 103 7.06 16.87 6.35
N TRP A 104 7.11 16.22 5.18
CA TRP A 104 7.58 16.82 3.92
C TRP A 104 6.59 17.80 3.29
N LYS A 105 5.29 17.68 3.62
CA LYS A 105 4.21 18.53 3.09
C LYS A 105 4.26 18.67 1.56
N SER A 106 4.42 17.55 0.87
CA SER A 106 4.56 17.47 -0.60
C SER A 106 3.38 18.02 -1.41
N TRP A 107 2.28 18.42 -0.75
CA TRP A 107 1.14 19.08 -1.36
C TRP A 107 1.28 20.61 -1.45
N GLU A 108 2.31 21.19 -0.85
CA GLU A 108 2.60 22.61 -0.98
C GLU A 108 3.17 22.92 -2.40
N PRO A 109 3.01 24.16 -2.89
CA PRO A 109 3.61 24.58 -4.15
C PRO A 109 5.12 24.36 -4.16
N LEU A 110 5.70 24.27 -5.36
CA LEU A 110 7.13 24.07 -5.54
C LEU A 110 7.93 25.17 -4.82
N SER A 111 8.91 24.77 -4.00
CA SER A 111 9.73 25.72 -3.22
C SER A 111 10.64 26.58 -4.09
N GLU A 112 11.13 26.06 -5.21
CA GLU A 112 12.05 26.75 -6.11
C GLU A 112 11.73 26.38 -7.55
N GLU A 113 11.43 27.38 -8.37
CA GLU A 113 11.23 27.17 -9.81
C GLU A 113 12.55 26.85 -10.50
N PRO A 114 12.56 25.91 -11.47
CA PRO A 114 13.78 25.57 -12.18
C PRO A 114 14.28 26.75 -13.01
N GLN A 115 15.60 26.84 -13.19
CA GLN A 115 16.17 27.79 -14.15
C GLN A 115 15.65 27.49 -15.58
N PRO A 116 15.46 28.51 -16.44
CA PRO A 116 14.85 28.32 -17.76
C PRO A 116 15.54 27.30 -18.68
N SER A 117 16.83 27.03 -18.47
CA SER A 117 17.65 26.08 -19.23
C SER A 117 17.88 24.74 -18.53
N GLN A 118 17.47 24.58 -17.26
CA GLN A 118 17.79 23.39 -16.43
C GLN A 118 17.31 22.07 -17.06
N TRP A 119 16.17 22.10 -17.75
CA TRP A 119 15.55 20.93 -18.38
C TRP A 119 15.61 20.96 -19.92
N ARG A 120 16.54 21.74 -20.50
CA ARG A 120 16.82 21.77 -21.94
C ARG A 120 18.06 20.93 -22.23
N TYR A 121 17.89 19.78 -22.89
CA TYR A 121 18.97 18.83 -23.11
C TYR A 121 19.72 18.96 -24.44
N PHE A 122 19.04 19.38 -25.52
CA PHE A 122 19.58 19.27 -26.89
C PHE A 122 19.38 20.51 -27.78
N GLU A 123 18.96 21.65 -27.23
CA GLU A 123 18.86 22.88 -28.04
C GLU A 123 20.26 23.48 -28.28
N PRO A 124 20.56 23.96 -29.51
CA PRO A 124 21.80 24.67 -29.74
C PRO A 124 21.77 25.95 -28.90
N LEU A 125 22.84 26.20 -28.13
CA LEU A 125 23.04 27.46 -27.42
C LEU A 125 23.02 28.59 -28.45
N SER A 126 21.87 29.24 -28.65
CA SER A 126 21.86 30.58 -29.22
C SER A 126 22.28 31.51 -28.08
N ASP A 127 23.51 31.99 -28.16
CA ASP A 127 24.06 33.05 -27.31
C ASP A 127 23.24 34.34 -27.50
N ASP A 128 22.04 34.46 -26.92
CA ASP A 128 21.31 35.72 -26.87
C ASP A 128 20.39 35.79 -25.64
N ALA A 129 20.86 36.60 -24.67
CA ALA A 129 20.19 37.33 -23.57
C ALA A 129 19.70 36.57 -22.32
#